data_AF-A0A948BAD7-F1
#
_entry.id   AF-A0A948BAD7-F1
#
_cell.length_a   1.000
_cell.length_b   1.000
_cell.length_c   1.000
_cell.angle_alpha   90.00
_cell.angle_beta   90.00
_cell.angle_gamma   90.00
#
_symmetry.space_group_name_H-M   'P 1'
#
loop_
_entity.id
_entity.type
_entity.pdbx_description
1 polymer ?
#
loop_
_entity_poly.entity_id
_entity_poly.type
_entity_poly.pdbx_seq_one_letter_code
_entity_poly.pdbx_strand_id
1 'polypeptide(L)'
;MSISTRFSITISSLFFAAGIIIILLVNYHMRHQALIEAESKAMIILNHNLAIHSFYSHELKPKLFEFSDPFRPAEYFEPAWMSSTYAIRQITKLFEPISTEEYYYKECAINARSPLNEADAFEKAFISELNSKPELTNQTSIRIIDEVPFFVVLRRGESMEQSCLRCHTTPDQAPADLVKYYGPERSFNRELDEVVSAVSIRIPLDRAYANANKITIQLGAILLGVLFLLYFLIIQINKKQIIKPILRIKDKALKIANKETPLGEEIPLPDGKELQEMTTAFNTMSKELRRNMDQLEGKVAERTKALRQALDKVKTLSGFLPICASCKKIRDDKGYWNQIETYVRDHSEAEFSHSICPDCAQELYPEFYDTMYPKKTDSDT
;
A
#
# COMPACT_ATOMS: atom_id res chain seq x y z
N MET A 1 2.09 -17.34 -11.16
CA MET A 1 1.48 -16.01 -10.92
C MET A 1 1.82 -15.10 -12.10
N SER A 2 0.86 -14.37 -12.65
CA SER A 2 1.12 -13.43 -13.75
C SER A 2 2.00 -12.26 -13.29
N ILE A 3 2.72 -11.62 -14.21
CA ILE A 3 3.51 -10.40 -13.93
C ILE A 3 2.61 -9.30 -13.34
N SER A 4 1.38 -9.17 -13.86
CA SER A 4 0.37 -8.24 -13.32
C SER A 4 0.01 -8.53 -11.87
N THR A 5 -0.14 -9.80 -11.50
CA THR A 5 -0.46 -10.20 -10.12
C THR A 5 0.71 -9.90 -9.19
N ARG A 6 1.96 -10.21 -9.60
CA ARG A 6 3.16 -9.89 -8.81
C ARG A 6 3.26 -8.38 -8.55
N PHE A 7 3.15 -7.59 -9.62
CA PHE A 7 3.22 -6.13 -9.54
C PHE A 7 2.12 -5.55 -8.64
N SER A 8 0.88 -6.03 -8.78
CA SER A 8 -0.24 -5.57 -7.94
C SER A 8 -0.03 -5.90 -6.47
N ILE A 9 0.50 -7.09 -6.15
CA ILE A 9 0.82 -7.49 -4.77
C ILE A 9 1.94 -6.62 -4.20
N THR A 10 3.03 -6.38 -4.97
CA THR A 10 4.13 -5.53 -4.52
C THR A 10 3.65 -4.12 -4.20
N ILE A 11 2.86 -3.50 -5.08
CA ILE A 11 2.30 -2.17 -4.83
C ILE A 11 1.35 -2.20 -3.62
N SER A 12 0.44 -3.18 -3.54
CA SER A 12 -0.48 -3.30 -2.40
C SER A 12 0.27 -3.40 -1.08
N SER A 13 1.35 -4.20 -1.04
CA SER A 13 2.18 -4.38 0.16
C SER A 13 2.91 -3.09 0.55
N LEU A 14 3.41 -2.32 -0.44
CA LEU A 14 4.07 -1.04 -0.19
C LEU A 14 3.08 -0.01 0.39
N PHE A 15 1.90 0.11 -0.20
CA PHE A 15 0.85 1.03 0.27
C PHE A 15 0.37 0.66 1.67
N PHE A 16 0.19 -0.64 1.94
CA PHE A 16 -0.20 -1.12 3.25
C PHE A 16 0.87 -0.85 4.32
N ALA A 17 2.13 -1.13 4.01
CA ALA A 17 3.26 -0.83 4.90
C ALA A 17 3.37 0.68 5.18
N ALA A 18 3.28 1.52 4.14
CA ALA A 18 3.29 2.97 4.29
C ALA A 18 2.11 3.47 5.15
N GLY A 19 0.91 2.93 4.93
CA GLY A 19 -0.29 3.25 5.71
C GLY A 19 -0.12 2.93 7.20
N ILE A 20 0.39 1.73 7.52
CA ILE A 20 0.67 1.32 8.91
C ILE A 20 1.69 2.27 9.55
N ILE A 21 2.81 2.54 8.86
CA ILE A 21 3.86 3.41 9.38
C ILE A 21 3.31 4.81 9.69
N ILE A 22 2.53 5.39 8.78
CA ILE A 22 1.94 6.72 8.98
C ILE A 22 0.96 6.70 10.16
N ILE A 23 0.08 5.70 10.27
CA ILE A 23 -0.87 5.60 11.39
C ILE A 23 -0.12 5.49 12.73
N LEU A 24 0.93 4.68 12.80
CA LEU A 24 1.74 4.54 14.00
C LEU A 24 2.45 5.86 14.37
N LEU A 25 3.03 6.56 13.39
CA LEU A 25 3.68 7.84 13.58
C LEU A 25 2.70 8.93 14.04
N VAL A 26 1.52 9.01 13.42
CA VAL A 26 0.46 9.96 13.80
C VAL A 26 -0.01 9.67 15.23
N ASN A 27 -0.30 8.41 15.56
CA ASN A 27 -0.72 8.04 16.91
C ASN A 27 0.35 8.39 17.96
N TYR A 28 1.62 8.10 17.67
CA TYR A 28 2.73 8.46 18.55
C TYR A 28 2.82 9.98 18.75
N HIS A 29 2.78 10.75 17.65
CA HIS A 29 2.87 12.21 17.72
C HIS A 29 1.67 12.81 18.47
N MET A 30 0.45 12.34 18.21
CA MET A 30 -0.76 12.82 18.88
C MET A 30 -0.74 12.56 20.39
N ARG A 31 -0.27 11.38 20.83
CA ARG A 31 -0.10 11.08 22.26
C ARG A 31 0.98 11.94 22.91
N HIS A 32 2.07 12.19 22.20
CA HIS A 32 3.13 13.06 22.70
C HIS A 32 2.66 14.52 22.81
N GLN A 33 1.90 15.02 21.83
CA GLN A 33 1.28 16.35 21.90
C GLN A 33 0.31 16.48 23.07
N ALA A 34 -0.51 15.45 23.33
CA ALA A 34 -1.40 15.43 24.49
C ALA A 34 -0.63 15.55 25.83
N LEU A 35 0.57 14.97 25.92
CA LEU A 35 1.43 15.12 27.11
C LEU A 35 2.01 16.53 27.23
N ILE A 36 2.50 17.11 26.13
CA ILE A 36 3.01 18.49 26.11
C ILE A 36 1.90 19.48 26.51
N GLU A 37 0.68 19.28 26.01
CA GLU A 37 -0.47 20.11 26.36
C GLU A 37 -0.82 19.97 27.85
N ALA A 38 -0.86 18.74 28.38
CA ALA A 38 -1.08 18.49 29.80
C ALA A 38 0.02 19.13 30.66
N GLU A 39 1.28 19.03 30.26
CA GLU A 39 2.38 19.68 30.97
C GLU A 39 2.24 21.20 30.97
N SER A 40 1.94 21.80 29.82
CA SER A 40 1.73 23.24 29.70
C SER A 40 0.59 23.72 30.61
N LYS A 41 -0.56 23.04 30.58
CA LYS A 41 -1.71 23.35 31.46
C LYS A 41 -1.34 23.20 32.94
N ALA A 42 -0.66 22.11 33.30
CA ALA A 42 -0.23 21.86 34.67
C ALA A 42 0.68 22.99 35.17
N MET A 43 1.66 23.40 34.36
CA MET A 43 2.59 24.46 34.71
C MET A 43 1.92 25.83 34.84
N ILE A 44 0.95 26.16 33.98
CA ILE A 44 0.20 27.43 34.10
C ILE A 44 -0.58 27.47 35.41
N ILE A 45 -1.35 26.43 35.72
CA ILE A 45 -2.16 26.35 36.95
C ILE A 45 -1.25 26.36 38.18
N LEU A 46 -0.17 25.59 38.15
CA LEU A 46 0.79 25.48 39.24
C LEU A 46 1.50 26.80 39.50
N ASN A 47 2.06 27.44 38.48
CA ASN A 47 2.74 28.73 38.62
C ASN A 47 1.79 29.83 39.08
N HIS A 48 0.54 29.81 38.61
CA HIS A 48 -0.47 30.77 39.05
C HIS A 48 -0.80 30.61 40.54
N ASN A 49 -1.06 29.39 41.01
CA ASN A 49 -1.33 29.16 42.42
C ASN A 49 -0.11 29.43 43.32
N LEU A 50 1.11 29.14 42.85
CA LEU A 50 2.33 29.53 43.56
C LEU A 50 2.50 31.04 43.65
N ALA A 51 2.14 31.79 42.60
CA ALA A 51 2.16 33.25 42.66
C ALA A 51 1.13 33.78 43.67
N ILE A 52 -0.05 33.16 43.77
CA ILE A 52 -1.03 33.47 44.82
C ILE A 52 -0.44 33.16 46.19
N HIS A 53 0.17 31.99 46.39
CA HIS A 53 0.83 31.62 47.65
C HIS A 53 1.87 32.65 48.07
N SER A 54 2.76 33.00 47.14
CA SER A 54 3.83 33.96 47.32
C SER A 54 3.29 35.36 47.66
N PHE A 55 2.20 35.80 47.02
CA PHE A 55 1.51 37.04 47.38
C PHE A 55 1.00 37.02 48.84
N TYR A 56 0.40 35.91 49.28
CA TYR A 56 -0.03 35.78 50.68
C TYR A 56 1.17 35.83 51.64
N SER A 57 2.24 35.09 51.35
CA SER A 57 3.42 34.97 52.21
C SER A 57 4.25 36.26 52.28
N HIS A 58 4.48 36.94 51.16
CA HIS A 58 5.44 38.04 51.07
C HIS A 58 4.82 39.43 50.92
N GLU A 59 3.56 39.55 50.48
CA GLU A 59 2.91 40.86 50.30
C GLU A 59 1.80 41.12 51.32
N LEU A 60 0.84 40.20 51.43
CA LEU A 60 -0.37 40.41 52.24
C LEU A 60 -0.08 40.27 53.74
N LYS A 61 0.45 39.11 54.17
CA LYS A 61 0.65 38.82 55.59
C LYS A 61 1.59 39.81 56.27
N PRO A 62 2.77 40.15 55.72
CA PRO A 62 3.69 41.07 56.40
C PRO A 62 3.03 42.42 56.69
N LYS A 63 2.32 43.01 55.72
CA LYS A 63 1.61 44.30 55.89
C LYS A 63 0.46 44.21 56.89
N LEU A 64 -0.30 43.12 56.85
CA LEU A 64 -1.39 42.91 57.82
C LEU A 64 -0.88 42.66 59.23
N PHE A 65 0.22 41.92 59.40
CA PHE A 65 0.85 41.74 60.70
C PHE A 65 1.44 43.04 61.22
N GLU A 66 2.17 43.80 60.40
CA GLU A 66 2.69 45.13 60.78
C GLU A 66 1.57 46.06 61.25
N PHE A 67 0.46 46.12 60.50
CA PHE A 67 -0.70 46.94 60.86
C PHE A 67 -1.40 46.45 62.12
N SER A 68 -1.58 45.13 62.28
CA SER A 68 -2.44 44.56 63.33
C SER A 68 -1.72 44.22 64.63
N ASP A 69 -0.41 43.95 64.61
CA ASP A 69 0.37 43.56 65.80
C ASP A 69 0.22 44.52 67.01
N PRO A 70 0.01 45.84 66.86
CA PRO A 70 -0.21 46.73 68.01
C PRO A 70 -1.53 46.52 68.78
N PHE A 71 -2.56 45.94 68.15
CA PHE A 71 -3.91 45.83 68.75
C PHE A 71 -4.55 44.45 68.61
N ARG A 72 -3.97 43.56 67.81
CA ARG A 72 -4.43 42.18 67.63
C ARG A 72 -3.97 41.33 68.82
N PRO A 73 -4.86 40.60 69.49
CA PRO A 73 -4.47 39.67 70.55
C PRO A 73 -3.44 38.64 70.05
N ALA A 74 -2.50 38.25 70.92
CA ALA A 74 -1.48 37.26 70.56
C ALA A 74 -2.10 35.89 70.25
N GLU A 75 -3.24 35.59 70.87
CA GLU A 75 -4.02 34.37 70.71
C GLU A 75 -4.77 34.29 69.38
N TYR A 76 -5.05 35.46 68.76
CA TYR A 76 -5.91 35.58 67.60
C TYR A 76 -5.36 34.80 66.40
N PHE A 77 -6.22 33.97 65.82
CA PHE A 77 -5.95 33.27 64.58
C PHE A 77 -7.15 33.27 63.64
N GLU A 78 -6.94 33.73 62.40
CA GLU A 78 -7.94 33.69 61.32
C GLU A 78 -7.33 32.99 60.10
N PRO A 79 -7.78 31.76 59.78
CA PRO A 79 -7.22 30.99 58.68
C PRO A 79 -7.39 31.67 57.32
N ALA A 80 -8.41 32.52 57.12
CA ALA A 80 -8.68 33.15 55.83
C ALA A 80 -7.52 34.00 55.28
N TRP A 81 -6.71 34.63 56.15
CA TRP A 81 -5.56 35.44 55.72
C TRP A 81 -4.24 34.98 56.32
N MET A 82 -4.25 34.31 57.49
CA MET A 82 -3.02 33.84 58.14
C MET A 82 -2.50 32.52 57.55
N SER A 83 -3.33 31.77 56.82
CA SER A 83 -2.96 30.51 56.19
C SER A 83 -3.09 30.57 54.66
N SER A 84 -1.95 30.60 53.95
CA SER A 84 -1.91 30.59 52.48
C SER A 84 -2.56 29.32 51.92
N THR A 85 -2.25 28.17 52.51
CA THR A 85 -2.83 26.86 52.17
C THR A 85 -4.35 26.80 52.37
N TYR A 86 -4.90 27.46 53.41
CA TYR A 86 -6.34 27.58 53.59
C TYR A 86 -6.95 28.46 52.50
N ALA A 87 -6.39 29.65 52.25
CA ALA A 87 -6.89 30.58 51.25
C ALA A 87 -6.93 29.95 49.85
N ILE A 88 -5.82 29.32 49.44
CA ILE A 88 -5.72 28.64 48.14
C ILE A 88 -6.74 27.51 48.04
N ARG A 89 -6.91 26.70 49.09
CA ARG A 89 -7.93 25.64 49.09
C ARG A 89 -9.35 26.21 48.94
N GLN A 90 -9.65 27.36 49.54
CA GLN A 90 -10.96 28.01 49.33
C GLN A 90 -11.09 28.55 47.90
N ILE A 91 -10.03 29.15 47.35
CA ILE A 91 -10.00 29.59 45.95
C ILE A 91 -10.24 28.40 45.00
N THR A 92 -9.59 27.26 45.24
CA THR A 92 -9.81 26.04 44.44
C THR A 92 -11.27 25.58 44.52
N LYS A 93 -11.89 25.55 45.71
CA LYS A 93 -13.31 25.21 45.87
C LYS A 93 -14.26 26.17 45.15
N LEU A 94 -13.90 27.45 45.06
CA LEU A 94 -14.68 28.44 44.31
C LEU A 94 -14.46 28.32 42.79
N PHE A 95 -13.29 27.83 42.38
CA PHE A 95 -12.94 27.63 40.98
C PHE A 95 -13.53 26.34 40.39
N GLU A 96 -13.61 25.26 41.18
CA GLU A 96 -14.12 23.95 40.73
C GLU A 96 -15.49 24.03 40.01
N PRO A 97 -16.52 24.76 40.50
CA PRO A 97 -17.82 24.83 39.84
C PRO A 97 -17.83 25.64 38.53
N ILE A 98 -16.84 26.52 38.31
CA ILE A 98 -16.75 27.37 37.12
C ILE A 98 -15.75 26.85 36.09
N SER A 99 -14.88 25.92 36.49
CA SER A 99 -13.92 25.25 35.60
C SER A 99 -14.63 24.23 34.71
N THR A 100 -14.33 24.25 33.42
CA THR A 100 -14.73 23.19 32.49
C THR A 100 -13.75 22.01 32.48
N GLU A 101 -12.57 22.22 33.07
CA GLU A 101 -11.47 21.27 33.11
C GLU A 101 -11.40 20.62 34.50
N GLU A 102 -11.30 19.29 34.51
CA GLU A 102 -11.16 18.51 35.71
C GLU A 102 -9.66 18.28 35.98
N TYR A 103 -9.20 18.68 37.15
CA TYR A 103 -7.82 18.44 37.59
C TYR A 103 -7.78 18.32 39.10
N TYR A 104 -6.81 17.56 39.59
CA TYR A 104 -6.49 17.53 41.01
C TYR A 104 -5.42 18.57 41.30
N TYR A 105 -5.63 19.38 42.33
CA TYR A 105 -4.64 20.30 42.86
C TYR A 105 -4.61 20.20 44.38
N LYS A 106 -3.41 20.06 44.95
CA LYS A 106 -3.22 20.04 46.40
C LYS A 106 -1.87 20.61 46.78
N GLU A 107 -1.87 21.59 47.68
CA GLU A 107 -0.67 21.92 48.47
C GLU A 107 -0.53 20.88 49.57
N CYS A 108 0.29 19.86 49.33
CA CYS A 108 0.45 18.72 50.20
C CYS A 108 1.60 18.95 51.18
N ALA A 109 1.48 18.43 52.41
CA ALA A 109 2.54 18.49 53.40
C ALA A 109 2.63 17.22 54.24
N ILE A 110 3.83 16.89 54.73
CA ILE A 110 4.03 15.85 55.75
C ILE A 110 3.55 16.39 57.08
N ASN A 111 2.65 15.69 57.79
CA ASN A 111 2.06 16.18 59.04
C ASN A 111 1.40 17.57 58.84
N ALA A 112 0.51 17.63 57.85
CA ALA A 112 -0.17 18.86 57.46
C ALA A 112 -1.15 19.31 58.56
N ARG A 113 -1.26 20.62 58.78
CA ARG A 113 -2.17 21.18 59.79
C ARG A 113 -3.63 20.79 59.52
N SER A 114 -4.06 20.94 58.27
CA SER A 114 -5.34 20.42 57.80
C SER A 114 -5.16 18.99 57.28
N PRO A 115 -5.97 18.01 57.71
CA PRO A 115 -5.96 16.66 57.15
C PRO A 115 -6.19 16.62 55.62
N LEU A 116 -6.92 17.61 55.09
CA LEU A 116 -7.16 17.73 53.64
C LEU A 116 -5.89 18.02 52.83
N ASN A 117 -4.81 18.46 53.48
CA ASN A 117 -3.53 18.76 52.86
C ASN A 117 -2.47 17.70 53.20
N GLU A 118 -2.85 16.61 53.87
CA GLU A 118 -1.91 15.54 54.18
C GLU A 118 -1.39 14.93 52.88
N ALA A 119 -0.07 14.82 52.77
CA ALA A 119 0.58 14.20 51.65
C ALA A 119 0.28 12.69 51.61
N ASP A 120 -0.05 12.17 50.43
CA ASP A 120 -0.13 10.73 50.19
C ASP A 120 1.26 10.09 50.12
N ALA A 121 1.34 8.77 49.97
CA ALA A 121 2.61 8.06 49.97
C ALA A 121 3.60 8.55 48.89
N PHE A 122 3.09 8.97 47.72
CA PHE A 122 3.91 9.44 46.62
C PHE A 122 4.40 10.87 46.85
N GLU A 123 3.50 11.75 47.29
CA GLU A 123 3.80 13.12 47.67
C GLU A 123 4.81 13.16 48.84
N LYS A 124 4.65 12.27 49.83
CA LYS A 124 5.58 12.11 50.97
C LYS A 124 6.99 11.74 50.52
N ALA A 125 7.11 10.77 49.61
CA ALA A 125 8.41 10.35 49.09
C ALA A 125 9.17 11.51 48.44
N PHE A 126 8.48 12.31 47.61
CA PHE A 126 9.06 13.50 47.00
C PHE A 126 9.48 14.54 48.06
N ILE A 127 8.61 14.87 49.03
CA ILE A 127 8.93 15.85 50.08
C ILE A 127 10.14 15.40 50.92
N SER A 128 10.24 14.11 51.26
CA SER A 128 11.41 13.57 51.96
C SER A 128 12.70 13.72 51.13
N GLU A 129 12.62 13.57 49.81
CA GLU A 129 13.77 13.76 48.91
C GLU A 129 14.21 15.24 48.82
N LEU A 130 13.28 16.19 48.87
CA LEU A 130 13.56 17.64 48.78
C LEU A 130 14.54 18.16 49.83
N ASN A 131 14.50 17.62 51.05
CA ASN A 131 15.42 18.03 52.12
C ASN A 131 16.83 17.45 51.92
N SER A 132 16.96 16.34 51.21
CA SER A 132 18.25 15.73 50.88
C SER A 132 18.88 16.26 49.59
N LYS A 133 18.07 16.86 48.69
CA LYS A 133 18.47 17.35 47.37
C LYS A 133 17.97 18.78 47.14
N PRO A 134 18.73 19.82 47.54
CA PRO A 134 18.31 21.21 47.39
C PRO A 134 18.04 21.63 45.94
N GLU A 135 18.71 21.01 44.96
CA GLU A 135 18.54 21.27 43.52
C GLU A 135 17.24 20.70 42.94
N LEU A 136 16.59 19.77 43.64
CA LEU A 136 15.33 19.19 43.19
C LEU A 136 14.20 20.21 43.38
N THR A 137 13.72 20.77 42.27
CA THR A 137 12.64 21.76 42.29
C THR A 137 11.31 21.21 41.82
N ASN A 138 11.31 20.25 40.88
CA ASN A 138 10.11 19.59 40.38
C ASN A 138 10.38 18.15 39.96
N GLN A 139 9.31 17.37 39.89
CA GLN A 139 9.29 16.03 39.32
C GLN A 139 8.01 15.87 38.50
N THR A 140 8.13 15.35 37.28
CA THR A 140 7.00 15.00 36.42
C THR A 140 6.94 13.49 36.21
N SER A 141 5.74 12.94 36.09
CA SER A 141 5.54 11.51 35.81
C SER A 141 4.15 11.24 35.26
N ILE A 142 3.99 10.11 34.57
CA ILE A 142 2.66 9.57 34.23
C ILE A 142 2.32 8.50 35.27
N ARG A 143 1.17 8.64 35.92
CA ARG A 143 0.70 7.68 36.94
C ARG A 143 -0.70 7.21 36.61
N ILE A 144 -0.95 5.92 36.81
CA ILE A 144 -2.30 5.36 36.73
C ILE A 144 -2.89 5.38 38.13
N ILE A 145 -4.02 6.06 38.29
CA ILE A 145 -4.77 6.19 39.55
C ILE A 145 -6.21 5.81 39.21
N ASP A 146 -6.73 4.77 39.89
CA ASP A 146 -8.09 4.26 39.64
C ASP A 146 -8.38 3.98 38.15
N GLU A 147 -7.44 3.29 37.48
CA GLU A 147 -7.46 2.96 36.04
C GLU A 147 -7.36 4.16 35.08
N VAL A 148 -7.29 5.39 35.60
CA VAL A 148 -7.15 6.60 34.80
C VAL A 148 -5.68 7.04 34.75
N PRO A 149 -5.11 7.30 33.55
CA PRO A 149 -3.78 7.86 33.44
C PRO A 149 -3.80 9.36 33.76
N PHE A 150 -2.91 9.80 34.64
CA PHE A 150 -2.71 11.19 35.00
C PHE A 150 -1.28 11.64 34.66
N PHE A 151 -1.16 12.85 34.10
CA PHE A 151 0.09 13.58 34.10
C PHE A 151 0.23 14.28 35.46
N VAL A 152 1.25 13.89 36.22
CA VAL A 152 1.47 14.35 37.59
C VAL A 152 2.70 15.25 37.62
N VAL A 153 2.54 16.45 38.16
CA VAL A 153 3.65 17.36 38.48
C VAL A 153 3.68 17.57 39.98
N LEU A 154 4.85 17.33 40.56
CA LEU A 154 5.17 17.73 41.93
C LEU A 154 6.16 18.89 41.87
N ARG A 155 5.90 19.95 42.63
CA ARG A 155 6.78 21.10 42.77
C ARG A 155 7.15 21.30 44.22
N ARG A 156 8.42 21.60 44.48
CA ARG A 156 8.94 22.02 45.79
C ARG A 156 8.11 23.19 46.34
N GLY A 157 7.64 23.07 47.58
CA GLY A 157 6.99 24.17 48.32
C GLY A 157 8.02 25.13 48.94
N GLU A 158 7.53 26.17 49.62
CA GLU A 158 8.37 27.11 50.37
C GLU A 158 9.08 26.39 51.53
N SER A 159 10.32 26.79 51.81
CA SER A 159 11.06 26.39 53.00
C SER A 159 10.58 27.17 54.22
N MET A 160 10.72 26.59 55.41
CA MET A 160 10.33 27.24 56.66
C MET A 160 11.18 28.47 56.94
N GLU A 161 10.55 29.65 56.91
CA GLU A 161 11.16 30.92 57.29
C GLU A 161 10.89 31.27 58.75
N GLN A 162 11.59 32.28 59.29
CA GLN A 162 11.37 32.78 60.64
C GLN A 162 9.93 33.23 60.89
N SER A 163 9.27 33.78 59.85
CA SER A 163 7.87 34.19 59.89
C SER A 163 6.92 33.00 60.07
N CYS A 164 7.25 31.84 59.51
CA CYS A 164 6.46 30.61 59.60
C CYS A 164 6.42 30.06 61.04
N LEU A 165 7.52 30.23 61.78
CA LEU A 165 7.64 29.78 63.17
C LEU A 165 6.66 30.50 64.11
N ARG A 166 6.07 31.65 63.73
CA ARG A 166 4.96 32.25 64.49
C ARG A 166 3.81 31.26 64.74
N CYS A 167 3.56 30.36 63.80
CA CYS A 167 2.46 29.38 63.87
C CYS A 167 2.94 27.92 63.93
N HIS A 168 4.20 27.65 63.57
CA HIS A 168 4.76 26.31 63.43
C HIS A 168 5.82 25.94 64.48
N THR A 169 5.94 26.74 65.55
CA THR A 169 6.69 26.43 66.79
C THR A 169 6.03 25.28 67.58
N THR A 170 6.08 25.32 68.90
CA THR A 170 5.39 24.39 69.79
C THR A 170 3.93 24.83 70.01
N PRO A 171 3.02 23.91 70.39
CA PRO A 171 1.63 24.26 70.65
C PRO A 171 1.42 25.32 71.74
N ASP A 172 2.31 25.41 72.72
CA ASP A 172 2.25 26.40 73.81
C ASP A 172 2.73 27.81 73.38
N GLN A 173 3.49 27.92 72.29
CA GLN A 173 4.00 29.18 71.77
C GLN A 173 3.20 29.73 70.58
N ALA A 174 2.45 28.86 69.90
CA ALA A 174 1.59 29.26 68.80
C ALA A 174 0.32 29.99 69.30
N PRO A 175 -0.37 30.78 68.44
CA PRO A 175 -1.62 31.43 68.81
C PRO A 175 -2.64 30.43 69.37
N ALA A 176 -3.21 30.72 70.55
CA ALA A 176 -4.11 29.79 71.22
C ALA A 176 -5.36 29.45 70.38
N ASP A 177 -5.90 30.40 69.61
CA ASP A 177 -7.03 30.14 68.72
C ASP A 177 -6.66 29.18 67.58
N LEU A 178 -5.40 29.19 67.12
CA LEU A 178 -4.91 28.23 66.13
C LEU A 178 -4.95 26.82 66.69
N VAL A 179 -4.45 26.63 67.92
CA VAL A 179 -4.41 25.32 68.59
C VAL A 179 -5.83 24.86 68.92
N LYS A 180 -6.71 25.77 69.32
CA LYS A 180 -8.13 25.48 69.52
C LYS A 180 -8.83 25.05 68.23
N TYR A 181 -8.50 25.66 67.10
CA TYR A 181 -9.12 25.36 65.80
C TYR A 181 -8.61 24.06 65.18
N TYR A 182 -7.28 23.83 65.18
CA TYR A 182 -6.65 22.69 64.49
C TYR A 182 -6.18 21.54 65.41
N GLY A 183 -6.18 21.76 66.72
CA GLY A 183 -5.56 20.85 67.70
C GLY A 183 -4.04 21.03 67.81
N PRO A 184 -3.41 20.42 68.84
CA PRO A 184 -1.97 20.57 69.13
C PRO A 184 -1.07 19.54 68.43
N GLU A 185 -1.63 18.58 67.70
CA GLU A 185 -0.87 17.41 67.21
C GLU A 185 -0.13 17.66 65.89
N ARG A 186 -0.72 18.49 65.01
CA ARG A 186 -0.30 18.58 63.60
C ARG A 186 0.47 19.86 63.30
N SER A 187 1.54 19.70 62.52
CA SER A 187 2.32 20.81 61.93
C SER A 187 3.04 21.72 62.93
N PHE A 188 3.35 21.23 64.13
CA PHE A 188 4.21 21.90 65.11
C PHE A 188 5.62 21.31 65.08
N ASN A 189 6.53 21.95 65.81
CA ASN A 189 7.94 21.56 65.96
C ASN A 189 8.69 21.57 64.61
N ARG A 190 8.49 22.62 63.81
CA ARG A 190 9.20 22.82 62.54
C ARG A 190 10.53 23.51 62.75
N GLU A 191 11.49 23.21 61.88
CA GLU A 191 12.83 23.79 61.90
C GLU A 191 12.99 24.81 60.77
N LEU A 192 13.90 25.78 60.94
CA LEU A 192 14.26 26.72 59.86
C LEU A 192 14.83 25.96 58.66
N ASP A 193 14.53 26.46 57.46
CA ASP A 193 14.94 25.89 56.16
C ASP A 193 14.38 24.50 55.82
N GLU A 194 13.61 23.88 56.73
CA GLU A 194 12.91 22.62 56.49
C GLU A 194 11.88 22.76 55.36
N VAL A 195 11.87 21.84 54.41
CA VAL A 195 10.83 21.75 53.36
C VAL A 195 9.88 20.62 53.67
N VAL A 196 8.67 20.97 54.10
CA VAL A 196 7.65 20.01 54.55
C VAL A 196 6.48 19.91 53.59
N SER A 197 6.51 20.68 52.51
CA SER A 197 5.41 20.83 51.58
C SER A 197 5.84 20.74 50.13
N ALA A 198 4.89 20.33 49.29
CA ALA A 198 4.99 20.34 47.85
C ALA A 198 3.62 20.68 47.26
N VAL A 199 3.61 21.19 46.03
CA VAL A 199 2.38 21.35 45.25
C VAL A 199 2.25 20.17 44.32
N SER A 200 1.14 19.44 44.43
CA SER A 200 0.77 18.33 43.53
C SER A 200 -0.35 18.77 42.60
N ILE A 201 -0.09 18.66 41.30
CA ILE A 201 -1.13 18.80 40.27
C ILE A 201 -1.19 17.51 39.45
N ARG A 202 -2.42 17.06 39.16
CA ARG A 202 -2.65 15.86 38.36
C ARG A 202 -3.69 16.20 37.30
N ILE A 203 -3.31 16.06 36.04
CA ILE A 203 -4.19 16.30 34.89
C ILE A 203 -4.56 14.95 34.30
N PRO A 204 -5.86 14.61 34.23
CA PRO A 204 -6.31 13.36 33.63
C PRO A 204 -6.00 13.37 32.12
N LEU A 205 -5.42 12.28 31.64
CA LEU A 205 -5.03 12.10 30.24
C LEU A 205 -6.05 11.29 29.45
N ASP A 206 -7.10 10.76 30.09
CA ASP A 206 -8.13 9.95 29.45
C ASP A 206 -8.87 10.70 28.34
N ARG A 207 -9.33 11.93 28.60
CA ARG A 207 -10.02 12.76 27.59
C ARG A 207 -9.06 13.17 26.49
N ALA A 208 -7.83 13.56 26.86
CA ALA A 208 -6.79 13.94 25.90
C ALA A 208 -6.41 12.76 24.98
N TYR A 209 -6.24 11.57 25.53
CA TYR A 209 -5.94 10.35 24.78
C TYR A 209 -7.14 9.84 23.98
N ALA A 210 -8.37 9.96 24.49
CA ALA A 210 -9.58 9.63 23.75
C ALA A 210 -9.73 10.53 22.52
N ASN A 211 -9.51 11.84 22.67
CA ASN A 211 -9.49 12.79 21.55
C ASN A 211 -8.37 12.48 20.55
N ALA A 212 -7.16 12.19 21.04
CA ALA A 212 -6.03 11.78 20.19
C ALA A 212 -6.34 10.50 19.39
N ASN A 213 -6.95 9.50 20.03
CA ASN A 213 -7.36 8.25 19.38
C ASN A 213 -8.44 8.51 18.32
N LYS A 214 -9.46 9.33 18.62
CA LYS A 214 -10.53 9.69 17.68
C LYS A 214 -9.97 10.37 16.43
N ILE A 215 -9.09 11.35 16.60
CA ILE A 215 -8.42 12.05 15.49
C ILE A 215 -7.55 11.08 14.70
N THR A 216 -6.79 10.22 15.38
CA THR A 216 -5.95 9.19 14.74
C THR A 216 -6.79 8.25 13.88
N ILE A 217 -7.94 7.78 14.36
CA ILE A 217 -8.85 6.91 13.60
C ILE A 217 -9.43 7.66 12.38
N GLN A 218 -9.88 8.91 12.56
CA GLN A 218 -10.42 9.72 11.46
C GLN A 218 -9.37 9.96 10.37
N LEU A 219 -8.17 10.40 10.74
CA LEU A 219 -7.07 10.61 9.80
C LEU A 219 -6.62 9.29 9.15
N GLY A 220 -6.60 8.20 9.90
CA GLY A 220 -6.32 6.86 9.39
C GLY A 220 -7.33 6.42 8.34
N ALA A 221 -8.63 6.66 8.58
CA ALA A 221 -9.69 6.34 7.62
C ALA A 221 -9.56 7.18 6.33
N ILE A 222 -9.27 8.47 6.45
CA ILE A 222 -9.02 9.35 5.30
C ILE A 222 -7.81 8.88 4.52
N LEU A 223 -6.70 8.58 5.21
CA LEU A 223 -5.47 8.07 4.59
C LEU A 223 -5.72 6.77 3.82
N LEU A 224 -6.42 5.80 4.44
CA LEU A 224 -6.78 4.55 3.78
C LEU A 224 -7.65 4.77 2.54
N GLY A 225 -8.60 5.71 2.60
CA GLY A 225 -9.41 6.10 1.45
C GLY A 225 -8.57 6.68 0.30
N VAL A 226 -7.62 7.58 0.61
CA VAL A 226 -6.69 8.15 -0.38
C VAL A 226 -5.77 7.09 -0.96
N LEU A 227 -5.18 6.23 -0.12
CA LEU A 227 -4.30 5.14 -0.57
C LEU A 227 -5.05 4.15 -1.46
N PHE A 228 -6.30 3.82 -1.12
CA PHE A 228 -7.16 2.97 -1.96
C PHE A 228 -7.46 3.61 -3.31
N LEU A 229 -7.79 4.90 -3.34
CA LEU A 229 -8.05 5.63 -4.58
C LEU A 229 -6.80 5.70 -5.47
N LEU A 230 -5.64 6.01 -4.90
CA LEU A 230 -4.35 6.01 -5.61
C LEU A 230 -4.02 4.61 -6.15
N TYR A 231 -4.18 3.57 -5.33
CA TYR A 231 -4.00 2.18 -5.75
C TYR A 231 -4.89 1.82 -6.94
N PHE A 232 -6.18 2.13 -6.85
CA PHE A 232 -7.14 1.87 -7.92
C PHE A 232 -6.76 2.61 -9.20
N LEU A 233 -6.38 3.88 -9.10
CA LEU A 233 -5.97 4.71 -10.23
C LEU A 233 -4.69 4.17 -10.89
N ILE A 234 -3.67 3.80 -10.10
CA ILE A 234 -2.44 3.18 -10.60
C ILE A 234 -2.73 1.88 -11.35
N ILE A 235 -3.59 1.00 -10.80
CA ILE A 235 -3.97 -0.25 -11.46
C ILE A 235 -4.70 0.02 -12.78
N GLN A 236 -5.64 0.98 -12.80
CA GLN A 236 -6.38 1.29 -14.02
C GLN A 236 -5.49 1.87 -15.12
N ILE A 237 -4.57 2.77 -14.75
CA ILE A 237 -3.57 3.32 -15.67
C ILE A 237 -2.67 2.21 -16.18
N ASN A 238 -2.08 1.39 -15.31
CA ASN A 238 -1.18 0.29 -15.70
C ASN A 238 -1.89 -0.74 -16.60
N LYS A 239 -3.14 -1.08 -16.28
CA LYS A 239 -3.96 -1.98 -17.11
C LYS A 239 -4.21 -1.41 -18.49
N LYS A 240 -4.50 -0.11 -18.59
CA LYS A 240 -4.78 0.57 -19.87
C LYS A 240 -3.52 0.78 -20.71
N GLN A 241 -2.44 1.27 -20.10
CA GLN A 241 -1.23 1.71 -20.81
C GLN A 241 -0.22 0.58 -21.06
N ILE A 242 -0.16 -0.44 -20.20
CA ILE A 242 0.89 -1.48 -20.28
C ILE A 242 0.29 -2.86 -20.57
N ILE A 243 -0.62 -3.34 -19.71
CA ILE A 243 -1.09 -4.74 -19.79
C ILE A 243 -1.92 -5.00 -21.05
N LYS A 244 -2.90 -4.14 -21.36
CA LYS A 244 -3.76 -4.33 -22.54
C LYS A 244 -2.96 -4.31 -23.86
N PRO A 245 -2.04 -3.36 -24.13
CA PRO A 245 -1.20 -3.38 -25.32
C PRO A 245 -0.34 -4.65 -25.46
N ILE A 246 0.34 -5.07 -24.39
CA ILE A 246 1.17 -6.28 -24.41
C ILE A 246 0.32 -7.51 -24.73
N LEU A 247 -0.87 -7.62 -24.13
CA LEU A 247 -1.78 -8.73 -24.41
C LEU A 247 -2.29 -8.71 -25.86
N ARG A 248 -2.54 -7.55 -26.45
CA ARG A 248 -2.93 -7.43 -27.88
C ARG A 248 -1.83 -7.96 -28.81
N ILE A 249 -0.58 -7.60 -28.55
CA ILE A 249 0.57 -8.08 -29.33
C ILE A 249 0.71 -9.59 -29.19
N LYS A 250 0.65 -10.10 -27.94
CA LYS A 250 0.70 -11.54 -27.64
C LYS A 250 -0.42 -12.31 -28.35
N ASP A 251 -1.67 -11.84 -28.25
CA ASP A 251 -2.82 -12.50 -28.88
C ASP A 251 -2.72 -12.48 -30.41
N LYS A 252 -2.27 -11.37 -31.01
CA LYS A 252 -2.07 -11.30 -32.47
C LYS A 252 -0.96 -12.23 -32.94
N ALA A 253 0.16 -12.28 -32.22
CA ALA A 253 1.26 -13.20 -32.51
C ALA A 253 0.79 -14.66 -32.46
N LEU A 254 0.01 -15.04 -31.45
CA LEU A 254 -0.56 -16.40 -31.34
C LEU A 254 -1.52 -16.72 -32.49
N LYS A 255 -2.39 -15.78 -32.87
CA LYS A 255 -3.32 -15.98 -34.01
C LYS A 255 -2.60 -16.15 -35.35
N ILE A 256 -1.51 -15.41 -35.57
CA ILE A 256 -0.64 -15.58 -36.74
C ILE A 256 0.01 -16.96 -36.71
N ALA A 257 0.55 -17.37 -35.56
CA ALA A 257 1.20 -18.68 -35.41
C ALA A 257 0.23 -19.86 -35.65
N ASN A 258 -1.03 -19.73 -35.20
CA ASN A 258 -2.08 -20.73 -35.39
C ASN A 258 -2.77 -20.65 -36.77
N LYS A 259 -2.32 -19.75 -37.66
CA LYS A 259 -2.93 -19.49 -38.99
C LYS A 259 -4.39 -19.02 -38.95
N GLU A 260 -4.85 -18.48 -37.82
CA GLU A 260 -6.20 -17.93 -37.66
C GLU A 260 -6.35 -16.54 -38.29
N THR A 261 -5.25 -15.81 -38.42
CA THR A 261 -5.22 -14.50 -39.09
C THR A 261 -4.08 -14.41 -40.09
N PRO A 262 -4.27 -13.72 -41.23
CA PRO A 262 -3.20 -13.54 -42.21
C PRO A 262 -2.01 -12.77 -41.63
N LEU A 263 -0.81 -13.11 -42.10
CA LEU A 263 0.39 -12.30 -41.90
C LEU A 263 0.19 -10.88 -42.49
N GLY A 264 0.91 -9.89 -41.98
CA GLY A 264 0.87 -8.51 -42.50
C GLY A 264 -0.28 -7.62 -42.01
N GLU A 265 -1.23 -8.12 -41.21
CA GLU A 265 -2.17 -7.23 -40.51
C GLU A 265 -1.49 -6.47 -39.37
N GLU A 266 -1.70 -5.16 -39.33
CA GLU A 266 -1.07 -4.24 -38.37
C GLU A 266 -1.87 -4.12 -37.07
N ILE A 267 -1.15 -4.01 -35.95
CA ILE A 267 -1.70 -3.69 -34.64
C ILE A 267 -1.65 -2.17 -34.46
N PRO A 268 -2.72 -1.52 -33.95
CA PRO A 268 -2.69 -0.09 -33.65
C PRO A 268 -1.61 0.23 -32.61
N LEU A 269 -0.89 1.33 -32.84
CA LEU A 269 0.18 1.78 -31.97
C LEU A 269 -0.38 2.18 -30.58
N PRO A 270 0.15 1.63 -29.48
CA PRO A 270 -0.25 2.01 -28.13
C PRO A 270 0.34 3.36 -27.70
N ASP A 271 -0.08 3.86 -26.55
CA ASP A 271 0.55 5.01 -25.91
C ASP A 271 1.90 4.61 -25.30
N GLY A 272 2.90 5.50 -25.37
CA GLY A 272 4.23 5.29 -24.79
C GLY A 272 5.28 4.85 -25.82
N LYS A 273 6.44 5.51 -25.80
CA LYS A 273 7.49 5.38 -26.83
C LYS A 273 7.98 3.95 -26.99
N GLU A 274 8.26 3.26 -25.88
CA GLU A 274 8.84 1.91 -25.87
C GLU A 274 7.86 0.88 -26.45
N LEU A 275 6.56 0.98 -26.09
CA LEU A 275 5.55 0.07 -26.62
C LEU A 275 5.21 0.39 -28.09
N GLN A 276 5.33 1.65 -28.52
CA GLN A 276 5.22 2.02 -29.94
C GLN A 276 6.36 1.43 -30.76
N GLU A 277 7.60 1.56 -30.29
CA GLU A 277 8.78 0.97 -30.94
C GLU A 277 8.61 -0.56 -31.07
N MET A 278 8.20 -1.24 -30.00
CA MET A 278 7.95 -2.68 -30.03
C MET A 278 6.82 -3.07 -30.99
N THR A 279 5.72 -2.33 -31.00
CA THR A 279 4.58 -2.60 -31.90
C THR A 279 4.96 -2.35 -33.36
N THR A 280 5.76 -1.31 -33.62
CA THR A 280 6.28 -0.98 -34.95
C THR A 280 7.21 -2.06 -35.47
N ALA A 281 8.12 -2.54 -34.62
CA ALA A 281 9.01 -3.66 -34.95
C ALA A 281 8.20 -4.93 -35.25
N PHE A 282 7.17 -5.23 -34.43
CA PHE A 282 6.28 -6.37 -34.65
C PHE A 282 5.52 -6.27 -35.99
N ASN A 283 4.90 -5.12 -36.28
CA ASN A 283 4.17 -4.89 -37.53
C ASN A 283 5.11 -5.02 -38.74
N THR A 284 6.32 -4.45 -38.66
CA THR A 284 7.33 -4.54 -39.71
C THR A 284 7.74 -6.00 -39.98
N MET A 285 8.04 -6.77 -38.92
CA MET A 285 8.36 -8.19 -39.03
C MET A 285 7.21 -8.99 -39.66
N SER A 286 5.96 -8.77 -39.23
CA SER A 286 4.77 -9.43 -39.79
C SER A 286 4.62 -9.17 -41.29
N LYS A 287 4.89 -7.93 -41.72
CA LYS A 287 4.84 -7.51 -43.13
C LYS A 287 5.95 -8.13 -43.97
N GLU A 288 7.19 -8.14 -43.48
CA GLU A 288 8.32 -8.77 -44.18
C GLU A 288 8.16 -10.29 -44.29
N LEU A 289 7.65 -10.94 -43.24
CA LEU A 289 7.34 -12.38 -43.31
C LEU A 289 6.27 -12.68 -44.36
N ARG A 290 5.23 -11.86 -44.47
CA ARG A 290 4.23 -12.02 -45.54
C ARG A 290 4.88 -11.89 -46.92
N ARG A 291 5.66 -10.83 -47.14
CA ARG A 291 6.35 -10.60 -48.42
C ARG A 291 7.23 -11.78 -48.80
N ASN A 292 7.99 -12.33 -47.86
CA ASN A 292 8.83 -13.50 -48.10
C ASN A 292 8.00 -14.74 -48.42
N MET A 293 6.87 -14.96 -47.72
CA MET A 293 5.97 -16.08 -47.99
C MET A 293 5.33 -15.96 -49.38
N ASP A 294 4.80 -14.80 -49.74
CA ASP A 294 4.20 -14.53 -51.05
C ASP A 294 5.26 -14.69 -52.17
N GLN A 295 6.50 -14.24 -51.95
CA GLN A 295 7.60 -14.42 -52.90
C GLN A 295 7.99 -15.90 -53.06
N LEU A 296 8.02 -16.67 -51.97
CA LEU A 296 8.29 -18.11 -52.03
C LEU A 296 7.16 -18.86 -52.75
N GLU A 297 5.90 -18.54 -52.46
CA GLU A 297 4.76 -19.10 -53.17
C GLU A 297 4.81 -18.78 -54.67
N GLY A 298 5.16 -17.54 -55.03
CA GLY A 298 5.38 -17.13 -56.42
C GLY A 298 6.49 -17.94 -57.10
N LYS A 299 7.65 -18.12 -56.44
CA LYS A 299 8.75 -18.95 -56.96
C LYS A 299 8.36 -20.41 -57.09
N VAL A 300 7.60 -20.96 -56.13
CA VAL A 300 7.09 -22.34 -56.19
C VAL A 300 6.13 -22.50 -57.36
N ALA A 301 5.21 -21.55 -57.57
CA ALA A 301 4.29 -21.58 -58.71
C ALA A 301 5.02 -21.51 -60.05
N GLU A 302 6.01 -20.61 -60.18
CA GLU A 302 6.85 -20.47 -61.36
C GLU A 302 7.63 -21.77 -61.65
N ARG A 303 8.30 -22.33 -60.64
CA ARG A 303 9.05 -23.59 -60.77
C ARG A 303 8.14 -24.76 -61.09
N THR A 304 6.95 -24.83 -60.50
CA THR A 304 5.94 -25.86 -60.80
C THR A 304 5.48 -25.76 -62.25
N LYS A 305 5.25 -24.54 -62.76
CA LYS A 305 4.89 -24.32 -64.16
C LYS A 305 6.02 -24.71 -65.11
N ALA A 306 7.25 -24.28 -64.82
CA ALA A 306 8.43 -24.62 -65.62
C ALA A 306 8.68 -26.14 -65.66
N LEU A 307 8.51 -26.82 -64.53
CA LEU A 307 8.64 -28.27 -64.44
C LEU A 307 7.56 -28.98 -65.29
N ARG A 308 6.30 -28.53 -65.23
CA ARG A 308 5.22 -29.05 -66.09
C ARG A 308 5.54 -28.87 -67.58
N GLN A 309 6.01 -27.69 -67.98
CA GLN A 309 6.39 -27.43 -69.38
C GLN A 309 7.57 -28.30 -69.84
N ALA A 310 8.55 -28.53 -68.98
CA ALA A 310 9.66 -29.43 -69.29
C ALA A 310 9.17 -30.89 -69.47
N LEU A 311 8.28 -31.36 -68.59
CA LEU A 311 7.66 -32.69 -68.71
C LEU A 311 6.84 -32.82 -70.01
N ASP A 312 6.04 -31.82 -70.37
CA ASP A 312 5.27 -31.83 -71.63
C ASP A 312 6.18 -31.86 -72.88
N LYS A 313 7.32 -31.17 -72.82
CA LYS A 313 8.31 -31.18 -73.90
C LYS A 313 9.00 -32.54 -74.02
N VAL A 314 9.34 -33.19 -72.90
CA VAL A 314 9.85 -34.57 -72.89
C VAL A 314 8.82 -35.53 -73.46
N LYS A 315 7.54 -35.40 -73.10
CA LYS A 315 6.44 -36.23 -73.62
C LYS A 315 6.24 -36.08 -75.13
N THR A 316 6.33 -34.85 -75.65
CA THR A 316 6.25 -34.60 -77.10
C THR A 316 7.45 -35.16 -77.85
N LEU A 317 8.68 -34.98 -77.33
CA LEU A 317 9.90 -35.48 -77.97
C LEU A 317 9.99 -37.01 -77.95
N SER A 318 9.51 -37.65 -76.88
CA SER A 318 9.42 -39.13 -76.79
C SER A 318 8.32 -39.74 -77.67
N GLY A 319 7.40 -38.93 -78.22
CA GLY A 319 6.38 -39.39 -79.17
C GLY A 319 6.81 -39.42 -80.64
N PHE A 320 8.03 -38.96 -80.97
CA PHE A 320 8.52 -38.97 -82.34
C PHE A 320 9.13 -40.33 -82.69
N LEU A 321 8.32 -41.21 -83.29
CA LEU A 321 8.77 -42.54 -83.75
C LEU A 321 9.19 -42.48 -85.22
N PRO A 322 10.50 -42.53 -85.55
CA PRO A 322 10.96 -42.54 -86.94
C PRO A 322 10.56 -43.86 -87.61
N ILE A 323 9.70 -43.78 -88.63
CA ILE A 323 9.25 -44.94 -89.42
C ILE A 323 9.92 -44.99 -90.80
N CYS A 324 10.20 -46.19 -91.30
CA CYS A 324 10.71 -46.38 -92.65
C CYS A 324 9.60 -46.08 -93.66
N ALA A 325 9.82 -45.17 -94.60
CA ALA A 325 8.82 -44.76 -95.58
C ALA A 325 8.31 -45.94 -96.45
N SER A 326 9.17 -46.92 -96.72
CA SER A 326 8.89 -48.08 -97.56
C SER A 326 8.25 -49.25 -96.79
N CYS A 327 8.91 -49.78 -95.75
CA CYS A 327 8.47 -51.01 -95.07
C CYS A 327 7.78 -50.78 -93.72
N LYS A 328 7.57 -49.52 -93.32
CA LYS A 328 6.84 -49.09 -92.10
C LYS A 328 7.42 -49.57 -90.75
N LYS A 329 8.62 -50.17 -90.75
CA LYS A 329 9.37 -50.49 -89.52
C LYS A 329 9.70 -49.22 -88.71
N ILE A 330 9.73 -49.32 -87.38
CA ILE A 330 10.12 -48.23 -86.46
C ILE A 330 11.61 -48.38 -86.12
N ARG A 331 12.37 -47.27 -86.13
CA ARG A 331 13.75 -47.24 -85.67
C ARG A 331 13.81 -46.94 -84.18
N ASP A 332 14.46 -47.82 -83.41
CA ASP A 332 14.66 -47.64 -81.98
C ASP A 332 15.86 -46.71 -81.65
N ASP A 333 16.04 -46.38 -80.37
CA ASP A 333 17.11 -45.49 -79.88
C ASP A 333 18.52 -46.06 -80.09
N LYS A 334 18.65 -47.37 -80.34
CA LYS A 334 19.91 -48.05 -80.66
C LYS A 334 20.17 -48.09 -82.17
N GLY A 335 19.20 -47.63 -82.97
CA GLY A 335 19.28 -47.49 -84.41
C GLY A 335 18.81 -48.71 -85.20
N TYR A 336 18.24 -49.74 -84.55
CA TYR A 336 17.72 -50.94 -85.21
C TYR A 336 16.28 -50.73 -85.70
N TRP A 337 15.91 -51.44 -86.76
CA TRP A 337 14.59 -51.36 -87.38
C TRP A 337 13.70 -52.54 -86.97
N ASN A 338 12.69 -52.25 -86.16
CA ASN A 338 11.76 -53.23 -85.62
C ASN A 338 10.41 -53.16 -86.38
N GLN A 339 9.71 -54.30 -86.48
CA GLN A 339 8.30 -54.27 -86.93
C GLN A 339 7.46 -53.45 -85.94
N ILE A 340 6.47 -52.73 -86.47
CA ILE A 340 5.68 -51.75 -85.71
C ILE A 340 4.96 -52.41 -84.55
N GLU A 341 4.39 -53.58 -84.76
CA GLU A 341 3.65 -54.38 -83.78
C GLU A 341 4.57 -54.79 -82.63
N THR A 342 5.76 -55.29 -82.94
CA THR A 342 6.78 -55.66 -81.95
C THR A 342 7.24 -54.46 -81.15
N TYR A 343 7.53 -53.33 -81.82
CA TYR A 343 8.01 -52.13 -81.14
C TYR A 343 6.97 -51.56 -80.18
N VAL A 344 5.70 -51.43 -80.62
CA VAL A 344 4.62 -50.86 -79.80
C VAL A 344 4.26 -51.78 -78.63
N ARG A 345 4.24 -53.10 -78.82
CA ARG A 345 4.00 -54.06 -77.73
C ARG A 345 5.09 -53.99 -76.66
N ASP A 346 6.36 -53.88 -77.06
CA ASP A 346 7.47 -53.90 -76.12
C ASP A 346 7.65 -52.54 -75.38
N HIS A 347 7.06 -51.45 -75.90
CA HIS A 347 7.22 -50.09 -75.37
C HIS A 347 5.89 -49.43 -74.93
N SER A 348 4.79 -50.17 -74.88
CA SER A 348 3.50 -49.68 -74.37
C SER A 348 2.67 -50.82 -73.78
N GLU A 349 1.55 -50.49 -73.13
CA GLU A 349 0.59 -51.48 -72.63
C GLU A 349 -0.38 -52.00 -73.72
N ALA A 350 -0.12 -51.71 -75.01
CA ALA A 350 -1.00 -52.10 -76.11
C ALA A 350 -0.77 -53.56 -76.54
N GLU A 351 -1.85 -54.33 -76.65
CA GLU A 351 -1.86 -55.68 -77.24
C GLU A 351 -2.43 -55.65 -78.66
N PHE A 352 -1.78 -56.35 -79.59
CA PHE A 352 -2.25 -56.49 -80.97
C PHE A 352 -3.03 -57.79 -81.15
N SER A 353 -4.25 -57.67 -81.68
CA SER A 353 -4.98 -58.80 -82.23
C SER A 353 -4.85 -58.79 -83.75
N HIS A 354 -4.82 -59.98 -84.36
CA HIS A 354 -4.79 -60.11 -85.81
C HIS A 354 -6.22 -60.31 -86.31
N SER A 355 -6.76 -59.27 -86.95
CA SER A 355 -7.96 -59.38 -87.78
C SER A 355 -7.59 -58.96 -89.19
N ILE A 356 -8.27 -59.53 -90.18
CA ILE A 356 -8.21 -59.02 -91.54
C ILE A 356 -9.18 -57.83 -91.62
N CYS A 357 -8.84 -56.74 -92.31
CA CYS A 357 -9.81 -55.68 -92.52
C CYS A 357 -10.75 -56.07 -93.68
N PRO A 358 -11.94 -55.44 -93.79
CA PRO A 358 -12.87 -55.76 -94.88
C PRO A 358 -12.22 -55.63 -96.26
N ASP A 359 -11.46 -54.56 -96.51
CA ASP A 359 -10.81 -54.35 -97.81
C ASP A 359 -9.86 -55.51 -98.18
N CYS A 360 -9.01 -55.93 -97.23
CA CYS A 360 -8.11 -57.05 -97.43
C CYS A 360 -8.85 -58.40 -97.52
N ALA A 361 -9.94 -58.57 -96.78
CA ALA A 361 -10.74 -59.79 -96.85
C ALA A 361 -11.45 -59.91 -98.20
N GLN A 362 -11.94 -58.80 -98.76
CA GLN A 362 -12.56 -58.77 -100.07
C GLN A 362 -11.55 -59.09 -101.18
N GLU A 363 -10.32 -58.62 -101.04
CA GLU A 363 -9.26 -58.86 -102.01
C GLU A 363 -8.71 -60.30 -101.93
N LEU A 364 -8.44 -60.81 -100.73
CA LEU A 364 -7.75 -62.08 -100.52
C LEU A 364 -8.71 -63.29 -100.40
N TYR A 365 -9.94 -63.07 -99.93
CA TYR A 365 -10.95 -64.10 -99.70
C TYR A 365 -12.34 -63.67 -100.18
N PRO A 366 -12.49 -63.26 -101.45
CA PRO A 366 -13.74 -62.71 -101.99
C PRO A 366 -14.93 -63.66 -101.81
N GLU A 367 -14.71 -64.98 -101.89
CA GLU A 367 -15.75 -66.00 -101.75
C GLU A 367 -16.30 -66.15 -100.31
N PHE A 368 -15.54 -65.72 -99.30
CA PHE A 368 -15.96 -65.73 -97.90
C PHE A 368 -16.33 -64.34 -97.38
N TYR A 369 -16.14 -63.30 -98.19
CA TYR A 369 -16.29 -61.91 -97.77
C TYR A 369 -17.67 -61.60 -97.19
N ASP A 370 -18.74 -61.97 -97.92
CA ASP A 370 -20.12 -61.74 -97.49
C ASP A 370 -20.49 -62.52 -96.21
N THR A 371 -19.76 -63.59 -95.90
CA THR A 371 -19.96 -64.39 -94.68
C THR A 371 -19.17 -63.82 -93.50
N MET A 372 -17.96 -63.30 -93.74
CA MET A 372 -17.12 -62.68 -92.71
C MET A 372 -17.58 -61.25 -92.35
N TYR A 373 -18.17 -60.52 -93.30
CA TYR A 373 -18.68 -59.16 -93.14
C TYR A 373 -20.13 -59.05 -93.66
N PRO A 374 -21.09 -59.68 -92.96
CA PRO A 374 -22.48 -59.62 -93.37
C PRO A 374 -22.98 -58.17 -93.34
N LYS A 375 -23.67 -57.75 -94.42
CA LYS A 375 -24.34 -56.45 -94.46
C LYS A 375 -25.39 -56.41 -93.35
N LYS A 376 -25.26 -55.48 -92.40
CA LYS A 376 -26.28 -55.24 -91.37
C LYS A 376 -27.63 -54.97 -92.05
N THR A 377 -28.65 -55.75 -91.70
CA THR A 377 -30.04 -55.46 -92.04
C THR A 377 -30.62 -54.46 -91.03
N ASP A 378 -31.36 -53.47 -91.52
CA ASP A 378 -31.90 -52.31 -90.78
C ASP A 378 -32.97 -52.66 -89.71
N SER A 379 -32.66 -53.49 -88.72
CA SER A 379 -33.62 -53.80 -87.65
C SER A 379 -33.13 -53.68 -86.22
N ASP A 380 -31.92 -53.17 -85.97
CA ASP A 380 -31.47 -52.84 -84.61
C ASP A 380 -30.90 -51.42 -84.58
N THR A 381 -31.79 -50.44 -84.41
CA THR A 381 -31.48 -49.12 -83.84
C THR A 381 -32.14 -48.99 -82.49
#